data_AF-A0A917W4X7-F1
#
_entry.id   AF-A0A917W4X7-F1
#
_cell.length_a   1.000
_cell.length_b   1.000
_cell.length_c   1.000
_cell.angle_alpha   90.00
_cell.angle_beta   90.00
_cell.angle_gamma   90.00
#
_symmetry.space_group_name_H-M   'P 1'
#
loop_
_entity.id
_entity.type
_entity.pdbx_description
1 polymer ?
#
loop_
_entity_poly.entity_id
_entity_poly.type
_entity_poly.pdbx_seq_one_letter_code
_entity_poly.pdbx_strand_id
1 'polypeptide(L)'
;MWKAAMGMFNRRQFLVGAAAAASASSIGLAACSGGGSSDGSATLSFGWWGNDVRNRETDQAIKAYMKANPKVTIKQQPGEWDSYWDKLSTEVAGKNAPDVIQMDMAYISQYAKNGTLLDLSQYGVDTSKFAPATVDSGKIDGKLVGINAGINSLTILVNPELFEKAGVDLPDDTKWTWDDYLSLSTELQAKGPTGTTGTQCAFPTDNMLQIWLRQNGKDLYTADGLAFTADDLAQYLDIMVRFMNAHAMPTASAINEEVGKSIDQTAFGTGKQGFALYWSNQLEAVNEASGTTMKMLRPPTVAGDATKLNGYYKASMLWSGYAGSKDPEAVGKLINWWVNNTACAKICLDERGTPANTEIVTAIESKLTAAGKAAVAYLDDIKPGLGKTPAAPPAGSSQIGDIMQRHTNDILFGKDKPATAAPKIVSELQAAIKSAQ
;
A
#
# COMPACT_ATOMS: atom_id res chain seq x y z
N MET A 1 -27.75 -48.40 -39.37
CA MET A 1 -29.22 -48.29 -39.56
C MET A 1 -29.87 -48.88 -38.30
N TRP A 2 -30.08 -48.07 -37.26
CA TRP A 2 -31.31 -47.30 -36.91
C TRP A 2 -32.38 -48.20 -36.26
N LYS A 3 -32.46 -48.24 -34.92
CA LYS A 3 -33.21 -47.37 -33.97
C LYS A 3 -34.75 -47.40 -34.12
N ALA A 4 -35.35 -48.17 -33.20
CA ALA A 4 -36.49 -47.92 -32.31
C ALA A 4 -37.66 -46.99 -32.72
N ALA A 5 -38.88 -47.46 -32.47
CA ALA A 5 -40.11 -46.67 -32.43
C ALA A 5 -41.12 -47.18 -31.37
N MET A 6 -41.95 -46.22 -30.94
CA MET A 6 -43.21 -46.28 -30.15
C MET A 6 -43.07 -46.20 -28.62
N GLY A 7 -43.77 -45.31 -27.91
CA GLY A 7 -44.88 -44.43 -28.29
C GLY A 7 -45.21 -43.41 -27.18
N MET A 8 -45.94 -42.36 -27.59
CA MET A 8 -46.30 -41.12 -26.90
C MET A 8 -47.10 -41.27 -25.60
N PHE A 9 -47.05 -40.28 -24.70
CA PHE A 9 -48.22 -39.56 -24.19
C PHE A 9 -47.84 -38.14 -23.71
N ASN A 10 -48.70 -37.16 -24.00
CA ASN A 10 -48.47 -35.73 -23.80
C ASN A 10 -49.35 -35.14 -22.67
N ARG A 11 -48.89 -33.99 -22.19
CA ARG A 11 -49.31 -33.11 -21.09
C ARG A 11 -50.80 -32.72 -21.05
N ARG A 12 -51.26 -32.41 -19.83
CA ARG A 12 -52.48 -31.69 -19.39
C ARG A 12 -53.64 -32.59 -18.92
N GLN A 13 -53.68 -32.75 -17.60
CA GLN A 13 -54.76 -33.20 -16.69
C GLN A 13 -53.99 -33.99 -15.61
N PHE A 14 -53.63 -33.39 -14.48
CA PHE A 14 -54.51 -33.43 -13.31
C PHE A 14 -53.94 -32.47 -12.25
N LEU A 15 -54.50 -31.27 -12.16
CA LEU A 15 -54.44 -30.46 -10.95
C LEU A 15 -55.81 -30.54 -10.27
N VAL A 16 -55.81 -30.37 -8.94
CA VAL A 16 -56.94 -30.14 -8.02
C VAL A 16 -57.37 -31.35 -7.18
N GLY A 17 -57.15 -31.26 -5.86
CA GLY A 17 -57.92 -32.03 -4.87
C GLY A 17 -57.34 -32.20 -3.46
N ALA A 18 -57.39 -31.14 -2.63
CA ALA A 18 -57.45 -31.11 -1.14
C ALA A 18 -56.25 -31.69 -0.33
N ALA A 19 -55.45 -30.92 0.40
CA ALA A 19 -55.71 -30.03 1.55
C ALA A 19 -56.15 -30.75 2.86
N ALA A 20 -55.27 -30.63 3.86
CA ALA A 20 -55.50 -30.63 5.32
C ALA A 20 -55.61 -31.96 6.10
N ALA A 21 -54.47 -32.35 6.72
CA ALA A 21 -54.44 -32.90 8.07
C ALA A 21 -53.06 -32.69 8.74
N ALA A 22 -53.04 -31.77 9.73
CA ALA A 22 -52.17 -31.62 10.91
C ALA A 22 -50.71 -32.16 10.87
N SER A 23 -49.70 -31.31 10.89
CA SER A 23 -49.13 -30.63 12.09
C SER A 23 -48.38 -31.57 13.06
N ALA A 24 -47.04 -31.51 12.99
CA ALA A 24 -46.04 -31.66 14.08
C ALA A 24 -44.83 -32.52 13.65
N SER A 25 -43.81 -31.88 13.07
CA SER A 25 -42.41 -32.34 13.12
C SER A 25 -41.51 -31.16 12.80
N SER A 26 -41.43 -30.26 13.78
CA SER A 26 -40.48 -29.15 13.84
C SER A 26 -39.08 -29.70 14.13
N ILE A 27 -38.09 -29.13 13.44
CA ILE A 27 -36.68 -29.00 13.83
C ILE A 27 -35.82 -30.26 13.62
N GLY A 28 -35.06 -30.25 12.51
CA GLY A 28 -33.97 -31.21 12.30
C GLY A 28 -33.01 -30.91 11.14
N LEU A 29 -33.11 -29.77 10.45
CA LEU A 29 -32.33 -29.48 9.25
C LEU A 29 -31.86 -28.01 9.22
N ALA A 30 -30.99 -27.64 10.17
CA ALA A 30 -30.15 -26.43 10.10
C ALA A 30 -29.05 -26.48 11.18
N ALA A 31 -28.11 -27.42 11.07
CA ALA A 31 -26.91 -27.44 11.92
C ALA A 31 -25.75 -28.14 11.21
N CYS A 32 -25.37 -27.64 10.04
CA CYS A 32 -24.11 -27.97 9.37
C CYS A 32 -23.52 -26.69 8.75
N SER A 33 -23.18 -25.71 9.59
CA SER A 33 -22.25 -24.63 9.25
C SER A 33 -21.64 -24.10 10.55
N GLY A 34 -20.56 -24.73 10.97
CA GLY A 34 -19.95 -24.45 12.27
C GLY A 34 -19.02 -25.59 12.65
N GLY A 35 -18.08 -25.92 11.77
CA GLY A 35 -16.97 -26.81 12.08
C GLY A 35 -15.93 -26.09 12.93
N GLY A 36 -16.33 -25.47 14.04
CA GLY A 36 -15.40 -25.11 15.10
C GLY A 36 -15.00 -26.39 15.80
N SER A 37 -13.71 -26.70 15.83
CA SER A 37 -13.20 -27.79 16.68
C SER A 37 -13.67 -27.54 18.12
N SER A 38 -14.53 -28.42 18.64
CA SER A 38 -15.14 -28.35 19.98
C SER A 38 -14.13 -28.23 21.11
N ASP A 39 -12.87 -28.54 20.84
CA ASP A 39 -11.80 -28.65 21.84
C ASP A 39 -10.79 -27.49 21.75
N GLY A 40 -11.02 -26.50 20.87
CA GLY A 40 -10.14 -25.34 20.67
C GLY A 40 -8.83 -25.65 19.95
N SER A 41 -8.74 -26.78 19.23
CA SER A 41 -7.60 -27.14 18.39
C SER A 41 -7.76 -26.64 16.95
N ALA A 42 -6.71 -26.05 16.39
CA ALA A 42 -6.72 -25.53 15.03
C ALA A 42 -5.41 -25.87 14.32
N THR A 43 -5.48 -26.19 13.03
CA THR A 43 -4.31 -26.24 12.15
C THR A 43 -4.49 -25.19 11.08
N LEU A 44 -3.68 -24.13 11.16
CA LEU A 44 -3.73 -23.01 10.24
C LEU A 44 -2.50 -23.04 9.33
N SER A 45 -2.62 -22.44 8.16
CA SER A 45 -1.54 -22.14 7.24
C SER A 45 -1.34 -20.63 7.16
N PHE A 46 -0.09 -20.19 7.13
CA PHE A 46 0.29 -18.78 7.16
C PHE A 46 1.24 -18.51 6.00
N GLY A 47 0.76 -17.77 4.99
CA GLY A 47 1.53 -17.41 3.81
C GLY A 47 2.00 -15.96 3.84
N TRP A 48 3.28 -15.74 3.54
CA TRP A 48 3.84 -14.39 3.46
C TRP A 48 4.98 -14.31 2.43
N TRP A 49 5.31 -13.09 2.00
CA TRP A 49 6.52 -12.83 1.22
C TRP A 49 7.55 -12.01 2.02
N GLY A 50 8.82 -12.21 1.72
CA GLY A 50 9.91 -11.29 2.05
C GLY A 50 11.24 -11.97 2.34
N ASN A 51 12.20 -11.14 2.75
CA ASN A 51 13.60 -11.52 2.92
C ASN A 51 13.88 -12.36 4.19
N ASP A 52 15.14 -12.73 4.40
CA ASP A 52 15.57 -13.55 5.54
C ASP A 52 15.27 -12.93 6.91
N VAL A 53 15.38 -11.59 7.03
CA VAL A 53 15.04 -10.88 8.28
C VAL A 53 13.57 -11.10 8.60
N ARG A 54 12.70 -10.84 7.62
CA ARG A 54 11.26 -11.05 7.75
C ARG A 54 10.91 -12.51 8.04
N ASN A 55 11.54 -13.46 7.34
CA ASN A 55 11.30 -14.88 7.52
C ASN A 55 11.63 -15.31 8.97
N ARG A 56 12.78 -14.87 9.48
CA ARG A 56 13.22 -15.15 10.86
C ARG A 56 12.27 -14.56 11.90
N GLU A 57 11.87 -13.30 11.75
CA GLU A 57 10.98 -12.63 12.69
C GLU A 57 9.57 -13.23 12.67
N THR A 58 9.06 -13.57 11.48
CA THR A 58 7.75 -14.21 11.31
C THR A 58 7.73 -15.61 11.93
N ASP A 59 8.79 -16.41 11.73
CA ASP A 59 8.94 -17.71 12.39
C ASP A 59 8.96 -17.59 13.91
N GLN A 60 9.72 -16.63 14.46
CA GLN A 60 9.77 -16.37 15.90
C GLN A 60 8.40 -15.95 16.47
N ALA A 61 7.68 -15.07 15.77
CA ALA A 61 6.34 -14.65 16.16
C ALA A 61 5.32 -15.80 16.08
N ILE A 62 5.38 -16.64 15.05
CA ILE A 62 4.56 -17.86 14.94
C ILE A 62 4.84 -18.81 16.12
N LYS A 63 6.11 -19.04 16.46
CA LYS A 63 6.50 -19.86 17.62
C LYS A 63 5.98 -19.27 18.93
N ALA A 64 6.04 -17.95 19.10
CA ALA A 64 5.48 -17.27 20.27
C ALA A 64 3.96 -17.44 20.37
N TYR A 65 3.24 -17.34 19.24
CA TYR A 65 1.80 -17.59 19.21
C TYR A 65 1.45 -19.02 19.57
N MET A 66 2.12 -20.02 18.98
CA MET A 66 1.88 -21.45 19.28
C MET A 66 2.22 -21.79 20.73
N LYS A 67 3.25 -21.15 21.32
CA LYS A 67 3.56 -21.30 22.75
C LYS A 67 2.44 -20.76 23.65
N ALA A 68 1.82 -19.64 23.28
CA ALA A 68 0.67 -19.08 24.00
C ALA A 68 -0.64 -19.84 23.73
N ASN A 69 -0.72 -20.57 22.62
CA ASN A 69 -1.90 -21.29 22.15
C ASN A 69 -1.52 -22.76 21.81
N PRO A 70 -1.24 -23.62 22.79
CA PRO A 70 -0.62 -24.94 22.57
C PRO A 70 -1.49 -25.93 21.78
N LYS A 71 -2.78 -25.62 21.56
CA LYS A 71 -3.69 -26.40 20.72
C LYS A 71 -3.71 -25.95 19.26
N VAL A 72 -2.98 -24.88 18.91
CA VAL A 72 -2.90 -24.35 17.55
C VAL A 72 -1.57 -24.75 16.93
N THR A 73 -1.63 -25.31 15.72
CA THR A 73 -0.47 -25.59 14.87
C THR A 73 -0.51 -24.66 13.67
N ILE A 74 0.61 -24.01 13.34
CA ILE A 74 0.73 -23.13 12.17
C ILE A 74 1.73 -23.72 11.18
N LYS A 75 1.29 -23.92 9.93
CA LYS A 75 2.14 -24.32 8.80
C LYS A 75 2.59 -23.08 8.04
N GLN A 76 3.89 -22.84 8.04
CA GLN A 76 4.52 -21.69 7.39
C GLN A 76 4.62 -21.88 5.87
N GLN A 77 4.36 -20.82 5.11
CA GLN A 77 4.53 -20.79 3.67
C GLN A 77 5.18 -19.46 3.20
N PRO A 78 6.48 -19.26 3.48
CA PRO A 78 7.22 -18.11 2.94
C PRO A 78 7.39 -18.22 1.43
N GLY A 79 7.61 -17.08 0.77
CA GLY A 79 8.03 -17.00 -0.62
C GLY A 79 8.68 -15.66 -0.96
N GLU A 80 9.25 -15.57 -2.16
CA GLU A 80 9.68 -14.29 -2.75
C GLU A 80 8.50 -13.64 -3.47
N TRP A 81 8.49 -12.31 -3.61
CA TRP A 81 7.33 -11.53 -4.11
C TRP A 81 6.62 -12.14 -5.32
N ASP A 82 7.30 -12.31 -6.46
CA ASP A 82 6.66 -12.82 -7.68
C ASP A 82 6.16 -14.26 -7.50
N SER A 83 7.02 -15.13 -6.96
CA SER A 83 6.70 -16.54 -6.72
C SER A 83 5.56 -16.74 -5.71
N TYR A 84 5.42 -15.82 -4.75
CA TYR A 84 4.35 -15.82 -3.76
C TYR A 84 3.00 -15.57 -4.42
N TRP A 85 2.92 -14.55 -5.29
CA TRP A 85 1.66 -14.21 -5.96
C TRP A 85 1.25 -15.25 -7.00
N ASP A 86 2.19 -15.80 -7.77
CA ASP A 86 1.93 -16.89 -8.71
C ASP A 86 1.38 -18.14 -8.00
N LYS A 87 2.00 -18.48 -6.87
CA LYS A 87 1.58 -19.59 -6.03
C LYS A 87 0.20 -19.32 -5.41
N LEU A 88 -0.01 -18.15 -4.81
CA LEU A 88 -1.30 -17.79 -4.19
C LEU A 88 -2.44 -17.83 -5.21
N SER A 89 -2.22 -17.33 -6.41
CA SER A 89 -3.21 -17.39 -7.51
C SER A 89 -3.61 -18.84 -7.83
N THR A 90 -2.61 -19.72 -7.94
CA THR A 90 -2.82 -21.16 -8.18
C THR A 90 -3.57 -21.82 -7.02
N GLU A 91 -3.21 -21.50 -5.77
CA GLU A 91 -3.85 -22.08 -4.57
C GLU A 91 -5.28 -21.56 -4.36
N VAL A 92 -5.56 -20.31 -4.73
CA VAL A 92 -6.93 -19.78 -4.70
C VAL A 92 -7.80 -20.46 -5.75
N ALA A 93 -7.29 -20.66 -6.97
CA ALA A 93 -7.99 -21.42 -8.02
C ALA A 93 -8.24 -22.89 -7.59
N GLY A 94 -7.30 -23.49 -6.86
CA GLY A 94 -7.40 -24.84 -6.29
C GLY A 94 -8.23 -24.94 -5.01
N LYS A 95 -8.74 -23.81 -4.48
CA LYS A 95 -9.45 -23.72 -3.18
C LYS A 95 -8.64 -24.24 -1.99
N ASN A 96 -7.33 -24.02 -2.02
CA ASN A 96 -6.36 -24.49 -1.02
C ASN A 96 -5.37 -23.39 -0.62
N ALA A 97 -5.78 -22.12 -0.67
CA ALA A 97 -4.99 -20.98 -0.23
C ALA A 97 -4.67 -21.01 1.28
N PRO A 98 -3.60 -20.33 1.73
CA PRO A 98 -3.26 -20.20 3.14
C PRO A 98 -4.39 -19.56 3.97
N ASP A 99 -4.58 -20.00 5.21
CA ASP A 99 -5.62 -19.45 6.09
C ASP A 99 -5.39 -17.97 6.44
N VAL A 100 -4.13 -17.61 6.73
CA VAL A 100 -3.67 -16.22 6.86
C VAL A 100 -2.79 -15.86 5.67
N ILE A 101 -3.10 -14.75 5.02
CA ILE A 101 -2.48 -14.29 3.79
C ILE A 101 -1.87 -12.91 4.07
N GLN A 102 -0.56 -12.76 3.90
CA GLN A 102 0.03 -11.42 3.72
C GLN A 102 -0.46 -10.88 2.39
N MET A 103 -1.11 -9.72 2.40
CA MET A 103 -1.77 -9.13 1.25
C MET A 103 -1.15 -7.77 0.91
N ASP A 104 -1.25 -7.34 -0.34
CA ASP A 104 -0.79 -6.02 -0.78
C ASP A 104 -1.93 -5.24 -1.43
N MET A 105 -1.84 -3.90 -1.37
CA MET A 105 -2.81 -3.00 -1.98
C MET A 105 -2.98 -3.23 -3.49
N ALA A 106 -1.95 -3.70 -4.19
CA ALA A 106 -2.02 -4.03 -5.61
C ALA A 106 -2.96 -5.20 -5.93
N TYR A 107 -3.16 -6.12 -4.98
CA TYR A 107 -3.91 -7.36 -5.19
C TYR A 107 -5.22 -7.44 -4.39
N ILE A 108 -5.34 -6.68 -3.29
CA ILE A 108 -6.45 -6.82 -2.34
C ILE A 108 -7.83 -6.64 -2.99
N SER A 109 -7.99 -5.67 -3.90
CA SER A 109 -9.24 -5.41 -4.60
C SER A 109 -9.68 -6.61 -5.45
N GLN A 110 -8.75 -7.22 -6.18
CA GLN A 110 -9.03 -8.39 -7.02
C GLN A 110 -9.45 -9.59 -6.17
N TYR A 111 -8.68 -9.92 -5.13
CA TYR A 111 -9.00 -11.07 -4.27
C TYR A 111 -10.29 -10.85 -3.46
N ALA A 112 -10.56 -9.62 -3.02
CA ALA A 112 -11.80 -9.27 -2.33
C ALA A 112 -13.03 -9.42 -3.24
N LYS A 113 -12.97 -8.85 -4.46
CA LYS A 113 -14.07 -8.95 -5.45
C LYS A 113 -14.34 -10.39 -5.89
N ASN A 114 -13.31 -11.23 -5.92
CA ASN A 114 -13.44 -12.67 -6.18
C ASN A 114 -13.97 -13.48 -4.97
N GLY A 115 -14.30 -12.83 -3.85
CA GLY A 115 -14.80 -13.48 -2.65
C GLY A 115 -13.75 -14.36 -1.94
N THR A 116 -12.46 -14.09 -2.16
CA THR A 116 -11.37 -14.89 -1.58
C THR A 116 -11.06 -14.51 -0.13
N LEU A 117 -11.40 -13.29 0.29
CA LEU A 117 -10.99 -12.75 1.60
C LEU A 117 -12.17 -12.69 2.59
N LEU A 118 -11.89 -13.04 3.86
CA LEU A 118 -12.83 -12.89 4.97
C LEU A 118 -13.12 -11.42 5.25
N ASP A 119 -14.32 -11.13 5.75
CA ASP A 119 -14.62 -9.87 6.43
C ASP A 119 -14.17 -9.97 7.89
N LEU A 120 -12.98 -9.46 8.19
CA LEU A 120 -12.31 -9.56 9.49
C LEU A 120 -13.08 -8.87 10.63
N SER A 121 -13.98 -7.96 10.30
CA SER A 121 -14.87 -7.32 11.28
C SER A 121 -15.80 -8.32 11.98
N GLN A 122 -16.03 -9.49 11.37
CA GLN A 122 -16.87 -10.55 11.90
C GLN A 122 -16.12 -11.53 12.82
N TYR A 123 -14.78 -11.43 12.88
CA TYR A 123 -13.92 -12.44 13.54
C TYR A 123 -13.05 -11.87 14.66
N GLY A 124 -13.48 -10.77 15.29
CA GLY A 124 -12.90 -10.28 16.55
C GLY A 124 -11.53 -9.62 16.41
N VAL A 125 -11.21 -9.05 15.24
CA VAL A 125 -10.01 -8.22 15.09
C VAL A 125 -10.29 -6.81 15.62
N ASP A 126 -9.68 -6.47 16.77
CA ASP A 126 -9.84 -5.16 17.39
C ASP A 126 -8.99 -4.11 16.68
N THR A 127 -9.63 -3.03 16.25
CA THR A 127 -8.99 -1.89 15.58
C THR A 127 -9.15 -0.58 16.35
N SER A 128 -9.67 -0.61 17.58
CA SER A 128 -9.98 0.57 18.39
C SER A 128 -8.77 1.46 18.70
N LYS A 129 -7.56 0.90 18.65
CA LYS A 129 -6.29 1.59 18.91
C LYS A 129 -5.50 1.93 17.64
N PHE A 130 -6.06 1.64 16.47
CA PHE A 130 -5.41 1.95 15.21
C PHE A 130 -5.45 3.45 14.94
N ALA A 131 -4.38 3.98 14.34
CA ALA A 131 -4.32 5.37 13.94
C ALA A 131 -5.46 5.69 12.94
N PRO A 132 -6.03 6.91 12.96
CA PRO A 132 -7.12 7.30 12.08
C PRO A 132 -6.84 7.00 10.60
N ALA A 133 -7.88 6.70 9.83
CA ALA A 133 -7.80 6.41 8.39
C ALA A 133 -6.97 5.17 7.98
N THR A 134 -6.27 4.50 8.91
CA THR A 134 -5.51 3.29 8.59
C THR A 134 -6.42 2.10 8.34
N VAL A 135 -7.43 1.87 9.18
CA VAL A 135 -8.34 0.71 9.03
C VAL A 135 -9.09 0.75 7.69
N ASP A 136 -9.43 1.94 7.21
CA ASP A 136 -10.16 2.12 5.96
C ASP A 136 -9.35 1.68 4.73
N SER A 137 -8.01 1.62 4.80
CA SER A 137 -7.18 1.16 3.67
C SER A 137 -7.39 -0.33 3.37
N GLY A 138 -7.81 -1.10 4.37
CA GLY A 138 -8.12 -2.51 4.25
C GLY A 138 -9.60 -2.80 3.94
N LYS A 139 -10.42 -1.76 3.69
CA LYS A 139 -11.84 -1.93 3.37
C LYS A 139 -12.07 -1.94 1.87
N ILE A 140 -12.69 -3.01 1.37
CA ILE A 140 -13.17 -3.12 -0.01
C ILE A 140 -14.66 -3.39 0.02
N ASP A 141 -15.45 -2.60 -0.71
CA ASP A 141 -16.92 -2.67 -0.75
C ASP A 141 -17.57 -2.71 0.65
N GLY A 142 -17.01 -1.94 1.59
CA GLY A 142 -17.48 -1.82 2.97
C GLY A 142 -17.05 -2.96 3.92
N LYS A 143 -16.38 -4.00 3.43
CA LYS A 143 -15.89 -5.13 4.23
C LYS A 143 -14.42 -4.96 4.59
N LEU A 144 -14.05 -5.25 5.84
CA LEU A 144 -12.66 -5.18 6.29
C LEU A 144 -11.92 -6.46 5.87
N VAL A 145 -11.37 -6.47 4.67
CA VAL A 145 -10.74 -7.65 4.05
C VAL A 145 -9.24 -7.74 4.29
N GLY A 146 -8.63 -6.69 4.84
CA GLY A 146 -7.24 -6.67 5.27
C GLY A 146 -7.02 -5.74 6.46
N ILE A 147 -6.00 -6.02 7.27
CA ILE A 147 -5.57 -5.18 8.39
C ILE A 147 -4.13 -4.77 8.16
N ASN A 148 -3.80 -3.49 8.32
CA ASN A 148 -2.42 -3.03 8.13
C ASN A 148 -1.43 -3.80 9.00
N ALA A 149 -0.39 -4.36 8.38
CA ALA A 149 0.76 -4.91 9.09
C ALA A 149 1.74 -3.79 9.51
N GLY A 150 1.78 -2.72 8.73
CA GLY A 150 2.47 -1.48 9.03
C GLY A 150 1.96 -0.34 8.15
N ILE A 151 2.32 0.89 8.51
CA ILE A 151 1.95 2.11 7.82
C ILE A 151 3.19 2.96 7.56
N ASN A 152 3.20 3.58 6.40
CA ASN A 152 4.21 4.54 5.99
C ASN A 152 3.50 5.80 5.48
N SER A 153 4.24 6.89 5.31
CA SER A 153 3.74 8.05 4.55
C SER A 153 4.85 8.61 3.67
N LEU A 154 4.43 9.36 2.66
CA LEU A 154 5.34 9.94 1.68
C LEU A 154 6.10 11.11 2.32
N THR A 155 7.40 11.21 2.05
CA THR A 155 8.29 12.23 2.62
C THR A 155 9.15 12.84 1.52
N ILE A 156 9.54 14.10 1.72
CA ILE A 156 10.74 14.64 1.08
C ILE A 156 11.88 14.45 2.07
N LEU A 157 12.81 13.55 1.75
CA LEU A 157 14.07 13.48 2.49
C LEU A 157 14.97 14.62 2.06
N VAL A 158 15.60 15.27 3.03
CA VAL A 158 16.59 16.33 2.81
C VAL A 158 17.94 15.93 3.39
N ASN A 159 19.01 16.22 2.64
CA ASN A 159 20.38 16.11 3.10
C ASN A 159 20.83 17.42 3.77
N PRO A 160 20.79 17.52 5.11
CA PRO A 160 21.08 18.76 5.81
C PRO A 160 22.53 19.25 5.61
N GLU A 161 23.49 18.34 5.37
CA GLU A 161 24.89 18.73 5.19
C GLU A 161 25.13 19.51 3.90
N LEU A 162 24.39 19.21 2.82
CA LEU A 162 24.51 19.93 1.55
C LEU A 162 23.99 21.37 1.70
N PHE A 163 22.88 21.54 2.43
CA PHE A 163 22.31 22.84 2.76
C PHE A 163 23.27 23.67 3.62
N GLU A 164 23.84 23.06 4.67
CA GLU A 164 24.84 23.70 5.53
C GLU A 164 26.07 24.14 4.74
N LYS A 165 26.65 23.27 3.90
CA LYS A 165 27.81 23.59 3.05
C LYS A 165 27.51 24.69 2.03
N ALA A 166 26.27 24.80 1.59
CA ALA A 166 25.82 25.83 0.65
C ALA A 166 25.46 27.17 1.34
N GLY A 167 25.35 27.19 2.68
CA GLY A 167 24.82 28.33 3.42
C GLY A 167 23.36 28.64 3.09
N VAL A 168 22.56 27.60 2.83
CA VAL A 168 21.12 27.69 2.52
C VAL A 168 20.35 27.09 3.69
N ASP A 169 19.36 27.82 4.20
CA ASP A 169 18.53 27.32 5.29
C ASP A 169 17.58 26.21 4.81
N LEU A 170 17.28 25.28 5.71
CA LEU A 170 16.23 24.28 5.47
C LEU A 170 14.84 24.93 5.52
N PRO A 171 13.86 24.43 4.75
CA PRO A 171 12.50 24.96 4.78
C PRO A 171 11.82 24.71 6.14
N ASP A 172 10.93 25.63 6.53
CA ASP A 172 9.84 25.34 7.45
C ASP A 172 8.79 24.51 6.69
N ASP A 173 8.85 23.19 6.84
CA ASP A 173 7.99 22.25 6.11
C ASP A 173 6.50 22.37 6.49
N THR A 174 6.17 23.15 7.52
CA THR A 174 4.80 23.45 7.91
C THR A 174 4.14 24.51 7.03
N LYS A 175 4.94 25.29 6.29
CA LYS A 175 4.47 26.45 5.50
C LYS A 175 4.99 26.51 4.08
N TRP A 176 5.91 25.62 3.70
CA TRP A 176 6.52 25.69 2.39
C TRP A 176 5.59 25.26 1.25
N THR A 177 5.79 25.91 0.11
CA THR A 177 5.05 25.73 -1.13
C THR A 177 5.88 25.00 -2.18
N TRP A 178 5.23 24.61 -3.27
CA TRP A 178 5.93 24.08 -4.45
C TRP A 178 6.93 25.08 -5.04
N ASP A 179 6.67 26.37 -4.89
CA ASP A 179 7.56 27.45 -5.34
C ASP A 179 8.77 27.61 -4.40
N ASP A 180 8.58 27.44 -3.09
CA ASP A 180 9.69 27.40 -2.13
C ASP A 180 10.57 26.17 -2.39
N TYR A 181 9.97 25.01 -2.67
CA TYR A 181 10.72 23.81 -3.02
C TYR A 181 11.56 24.00 -4.29
N LEU A 182 11.01 24.65 -5.32
CA LEU A 182 11.73 25.04 -6.53
C LEU A 182 12.89 25.99 -6.19
N SER A 183 12.60 27.05 -5.43
CA SER A 183 13.58 28.08 -5.08
C SER A 183 14.76 27.50 -4.30
N LEU A 184 14.50 26.70 -3.27
CA LEU A 184 15.52 26.04 -2.46
C LEU A 184 16.33 25.02 -3.28
N SER A 185 15.68 24.27 -4.16
CA SER A 185 16.37 23.33 -5.04
C SER A 185 17.31 24.06 -6.02
N THR A 186 16.87 25.17 -6.61
CA THR A 186 17.70 26.02 -7.48
C THR A 186 18.83 26.69 -6.70
N GLU A 187 18.58 27.18 -5.49
CA GLU A 187 19.59 27.82 -4.66
C GLU A 187 20.69 26.82 -4.25
N LEU A 188 20.29 25.62 -3.83
CA LEU A 188 21.23 24.56 -3.51
C LEU A 188 22.03 24.13 -4.76
N GLN A 189 21.39 24.01 -5.91
CA GLN A 189 22.09 23.71 -7.17
C GLN A 189 23.21 24.73 -7.44
N ALA A 190 22.95 26.01 -7.19
CA ALA A 190 23.86 27.11 -7.49
C ALA A 190 24.98 27.27 -6.45
N LYS A 191 24.68 27.04 -5.16
CA LYS A 191 25.60 27.30 -4.04
C LYS A 191 26.24 26.04 -3.45
N GLY A 192 25.68 24.87 -3.72
CA GLY A 192 26.15 23.60 -3.19
C GLY A 192 27.52 23.17 -3.73
N PRO A 193 28.16 22.18 -3.09
CA PRO A 193 29.39 21.59 -3.58
C PRO A 193 29.28 21.13 -5.05
N THR A 194 30.38 21.18 -5.80
CA THR A 194 30.40 20.72 -7.20
C THR A 194 29.85 19.29 -7.34
N GLY A 195 28.92 19.10 -8.28
CA GLY A 195 28.23 17.82 -8.49
C GLY A 195 26.96 17.63 -7.64
N THR A 196 26.61 18.62 -6.80
CA THR A 196 25.31 18.64 -6.11
C THR A 196 24.19 18.91 -7.10
N THR A 197 23.08 18.19 -6.94
CA THR A 197 21.81 18.54 -7.59
C THR A 197 20.76 18.94 -6.55
N GLY A 198 19.92 19.93 -6.87
CA GLY A 198 18.88 20.41 -5.96
C GLY A 198 17.92 19.31 -5.48
N THR A 199 17.34 18.55 -6.42
CA THR A 199 16.42 17.43 -6.14
C THR A 199 16.64 16.23 -7.06
N GLN A 200 16.14 15.04 -6.70
CA GLN A 200 16.18 13.78 -7.50
C GLN A 200 15.36 13.81 -8.80
N CYS A 201 14.37 14.71 -8.92
CA CYS A 201 13.20 14.62 -9.81
C CYS A 201 12.08 13.72 -9.24
N ALA A 202 11.21 14.31 -8.41
CA ALA A 202 10.09 13.62 -7.77
C ALA A 202 8.83 13.47 -8.64
N PHE A 203 8.81 14.12 -9.82
CA PHE A 203 7.62 14.34 -10.63
C PHE A 203 7.09 13.16 -11.45
N PRO A 204 7.90 12.25 -12.02
CA PRO A 204 7.38 11.14 -12.82
C PRO A 204 6.66 10.05 -12.01
N THR A 205 6.55 10.22 -10.68
CA THR A 205 5.93 9.24 -9.79
C THR A 205 4.43 9.49 -9.63
N ASP A 206 3.66 8.40 -9.57
CA ASP A 206 2.24 8.38 -9.24
C ASP A 206 1.97 8.93 -7.83
N ASN A 207 2.87 8.66 -6.88
CA ASN A 207 2.73 9.07 -5.49
C ASN A 207 2.76 10.61 -5.31
N MET A 208 3.70 11.29 -5.97
CA MET A 208 3.78 12.75 -5.87
C MET A 208 2.63 13.44 -6.63
N LEU A 209 2.22 12.87 -7.77
CA LEU A 209 1.01 13.29 -8.48
C LEU A 209 -0.22 13.17 -7.58
N GLN A 210 -0.37 12.05 -6.86
CA GLN A 210 -1.50 11.83 -5.96
C GLN A 210 -1.54 12.87 -4.84
N ILE A 211 -0.40 13.20 -4.21
CA ILE A 211 -0.34 14.27 -3.20
C ILE A 211 -0.78 15.61 -3.80
N TRP A 212 -0.26 15.97 -4.97
CA TRP A 212 -0.63 17.22 -5.62
C TRP A 212 -2.12 17.29 -5.98
N LEU A 213 -2.68 16.21 -6.56
CA LEU A 213 -4.12 16.11 -6.87
C LEU A 213 -4.97 16.28 -5.61
N ARG A 214 -4.56 15.66 -4.51
CA ARG A 214 -5.27 15.73 -3.22
C ARG A 214 -5.24 17.12 -2.60
N GLN A 215 -4.15 17.86 -2.74
CA GLN A 215 -4.11 19.28 -2.35
C GLN A 215 -5.11 20.13 -3.16
N ASN A 216 -5.45 19.69 -4.37
CA ASN A 216 -6.43 20.33 -5.26
C ASN A 216 -7.84 19.70 -5.19
N GLY A 217 -8.14 18.95 -4.13
CA GLY A 217 -9.47 18.38 -3.88
C GLY A 217 -9.84 17.18 -4.77
N LYS A 218 -8.85 16.56 -5.42
CA LYS A 218 -9.00 15.37 -6.28
C LYS A 218 -8.28 14.17 -5.66
N ASP A 219 -8.22 13.05 -6.38
CA ASP A 219 -7.40 11.89 -6.01
C ASP A 219 -6.84 11.25 -7.29
N LEU A 220 -6.00 10.23 -7.15
CA LEU A 220 -5.45 9.50 -8.29
C LEU A 220 -6.49 8.56 -8.91
N TYR A 221 -7.24 7.85 -8.06
CA TYR A 221 -8.22 6.85 -8.48
C TYR A 221 -9.58 7.04 -7.81
N THR A 222 -10.63 6.64 -8.55
CA THR A 222 -11.90 6.20 -7.99
C THR A 222 -11.88 4.66 -7.87
N ALA A 223 -12.95 4.05 -7.37
CA ALA A 223 -13.06 2.59 -7.31
C ALA A 223 -12.98 1.91 -8.70
N ASP A 224 -13.31 2.65 -9.77
CA ASP A 224 -13.50 2.12 -11.12
C ASP A 224 -12.57 2.73 -12.18
N GLY A 225 -11.76 3.74 -11.83
CA GLY A 225 -10.94 4.45 -12.82
C GLY A 225 -10.10 5.58 -12.25
N LEU A 226 -9.70 6.51 -13.12
CA LEU A 226 -8.94 7.71 -12.72
C LEU A 226 -9.86 8.74 -12.07
N ALA A 227 -9.34 9.49 -11.10
CA ALA A 227 -10.04 10.59 -10.41
C ALA A 227 -9.54 11.99 -10.81
N PHE A 228 -8.82 12.09 -11.92
CA PHE A 228 -8.26 13.34 -12.46
C PHE A 228 -8.41 13.43 -13.98
N THR A 229 -8.25 14.64 -14.53
CA THR A 229 -8.35 14.91 -15.98
C THR A 229 -6.97 15.15 -16.61
N ALA A 230 -6.91 15.18 -17.95
CA ALA A 230 -5.70 15.57 -18.66
C ALA A 230 -5.23 16.98 -18.30
N ASP A 231 -6.15 17.92 -18.03
CA ASP A 231 -5.81 19.29 -17.64
C ASP A 231 -5.15 19.34 -16.26
N ASP A 232 -5.57 18.49 -15.32
CA ASP A 232 -4.93 18.36 -14.01
C ASP A 232 -3.50 17.85 -14.15
N LEU A 233 -3.32 16.80 -14.96
CA LEU A 233 -2.01 16.22 -15.21
C LEU A 233 -1.09 17.19 -15.95
N ALA A 234 -1.59 17.96 -16.91
CA ALA A 234 -0.82 18.98 -17.60
C ALA A 234 -0.29 20.04 -16.62
N GLN A 235 -1.12 20.55 -15.71
CA GLN A 235 -0.70 21.50 -14.68
C GLN A 235 0.39 20.95 -13.76
N TYR A 236 0.27 19.68 -13.36
CA TYR A 236 1.30 19.03 -12.55
C TYR A 236 2.62 18.86 -13.33
N LEU A 237 2.56 18.44 -14.60
CA LEU A 237 3.74 18.30 -15.46
C LEU A 237 4.38 19.66 -15.79
N ASP A 238 3.62 20.76 -15.80
CA ASP A 238 4.18 22.11 -15.91
C ASP A 238 5.07 22.46 -14.71
N ILE A 239 4.77 21.97 -13.50
CA ILE A 239 5.66 22.14 -12.33
C ILE A 239 7.01 21.46 -12.60
N MET A 240 7.00 20.24 -13.12
CA MET A 240 8.23 19.55 -13.51
C MET A 240 9.04 20.35 -14.55
N VAL A 241 8.37 20.91 -15.56
CA VAL A 241 9.04 21.76 -16.57
C VAL A 241 9.66 23.01 -15.94
N ARG A 242 9.02 23.62 -14.93
CA ARG A 242 9.61 24.74 -14.18
C ARG A 242 10.90 24.33 -13.46
N PHE A 243 10.93 23.16 -12.81
CA PHE A 243 12.15 22.63 -12.18
C PHE A 243 13.25 22.35 -13.21
N MET A 244 12.88 21.82 -14.37
CA MET A 244 13.83 21.56 -15.47
C MET A 244 14.48 22.85 -15.96
N ASN A 245 13.65 23.85 -16.26
CA ASN A 245 14.09 25.14 -16.80
C ASN A 245 14.91 25.95 -15.80
N ALA A 246 14.65 25.78 -14.50
CA ALA A 246 15.42 26.40 -13.43
C ALA A 246 16.69 25.62 -13.05
N HIS A 247 16.99 24.52 -13.77
CA HIS A 247 18.10 23.59 -13.46
C HIS A 247 18.07 23.06 -12.02
N ALA A 248 16.90 22.97 -11.40
CA ALA A 248 16.73 22.54 -10.01
C ALA A 248 16.87 21.02 -9.81
N MET A 249 16.85 20.26 -10.91
CA MET A 249 16.86 18.80 -10.95
C MET A 249 17.85 18.30 -12.03
N PRO A 250 18.18 16.99 -12.08
CA PRO A 250 19.19 16.48 -13.00
C PRO A 250 18.71 16.57 -14.45
N THR A 251 19.64 16.39 -15.39
CA THR A 251 19.29 16.29 -16.81
C THR A 251 18.45 15.04 -17.09
N ALA A 252 17.71 15.02 -18.19
CA ALA A 252 16.94 13.87 -18.63
C ALA A 252 17.77 12.58 -18.70
N SER A 253 19.01 12.66 -19.20
CA SER A 253 19.93 11.51 -19.25
C SER A 253 20.32 11.03 -17.86
N ALA A 254 20.69 11.94 -16.95
CA ALA A 254 21.05 11.59 -15.58
C ALA A 254 19.86 10.97 -14.83
N ILE A 255 18.63 11.49 -15.01
CA ILE A 255 17.42 10.89 -14.44
C ILE A 255 17.25 9.45 -14.94
N ASN A 256 17.46 9.21 -16.24
CA ASN A 256 17.33 7.86 -16.82
C ASN A 256 18.43 6.89 -16.34
N GLU A 257 19.64 7.39 -16.07
CA GLU A 257 20.72 6.58 -15.48
C GLU A 257 20.42 6.11 -14.06
N GLU A 258 19.53 6.78 -13.33
CA GLU A 258 19.14 6.39 -11.97
C GLU A 258 18.09 5.27 -11.93
N VAL A 259 17.42 5.00 -13.06
CA VAL A 259 16.32 4.03 -13.11
C VAL A 259 16.82 2.63 -12.80
N GLY A 260 16.18 1.97 -11.83
CA GLY A 260 16.50 0.59 -11.43
C GLY A 260 17.71 0.46 -10.49
N LYS A 261 18.38 1.56 -10.12
CA LYS A 261 19.44 1.53 -9.12
C LYS A 261 18.90 1.20 -7.72
N SER A 262 19.67 0.43 -6.96
CA SER A 262 19.44 0.27 -5.51
C SER A 262 19.76 1.58 -4.78
N ILE A 263 19.19 1.78 -3.58
CA ILE A 263 19.31 3.03 -2.82
C ILE A 263 20.78 3.46 -2.67
N ASP A 264 21.68 2.52 -2.34
CA ASP A 264 23.13 2.73 -2.17
C ASP A 264 23.87 3.17 -3.44
N GLN A 265 23.26 3.00 -4.61
CA GLN A 265 23.82 3.40 -5.89
C GLN A 265 23.24 4.72 -6.41
N THR A 266 22.09 5.15 -5.86
CA THR A 266 21.44 6.39 -6.31
C THR A 266 22.26 7.63 -5.98
N ALA A 267 22.06 8.71 -6.73
CA ALA A 267 22.68 10.00 -6.45
C ALA A 267 22.29 10.55 -5.07
N PHE A 268 21.05 10.35 -4.62
CA PHE A 268 20.65 10.74 -3.26
C PHE A 268 21.28 9.84 -2.19
N GLY A 269 21.24 8.52 -2.38
CA GLY A 269 21.88 7.57 -1.47
C GLY A 269 23.40 7.69 -1.42
N THR A 270 24.04 8.26 -2.44
CA THR A 270 25.48 8.60 -2.42
C THR A 270 25.77 10.06 -2.01
N GLY A 271 24.76 10.78 -1.48
CA GLY A 271 24.92 12.10 -0.88
C GLY A 271 25.09 13.27 -1.86
N LYS A 272 24.67 13.12 -3.13
CA LYS A 272 24.86 14.13 -4.20
C LYS A 272 23.61 14.96 -4.50
N GLN A 273 22.50 14.71 -3.81
CA GLN A 273 21.22 15.40 -4.04
C GLN A 273 20.69 16.00 -2.75
N GLY A 274 20.15 17.22 -2.83
CA GLY A 274 19.60 17.93 -1.68
C GLY A 274 18.30 17.34 -1.18
N PHE A 275 17.36 17.13 -2.09
CA PHE A 275 16.04 16.58 -1.81
C PHE A 275 15.75 15.32 -2.62
N ALA A 276 14.98 14.40 -2.04
CA ALA A 276 14.48 13.24 -2.76
C ALA A 276 13.16 12.71 -2.16
N LEU A 277 12.37 12.05 -3.00
CA LEU A 277 11.08 11.48 -2.61
C LEU A 277 11.26 10.05 -2.10
N TYR A 278 10.90 9.80 -0.85
CA TYR A 278 10.96 8.46 -0.26
C TYR A 278 9.78 8.21 0.68
N TRP A 279 9.46 6.94 0.91
CA TRP A 279 8.58 6.53 2.01
C TRP A 279 9.31 6.63 3.34
N SER A 280 8.58 6.96 4.41
CA SER A 280 9.15 7.17 5.76
C SER A 280 9.98 5.99 6.27
N ASN A 281 9.61 4.75 5.90
CA ASN A 281 10.34 3.53 6.29
C ASN A 281 11.69 3.36 5.60
N GLN A 282 11.98 4.14 4.55
CA GLN A 282 13.23 4.03 3.79
C GLN A 282 14.35 4.89 4.38
N LEU A 283 14.07 5.68 5.43
CA LEU A 283 15.04 6.57 6.05
C LEU A 283 16.31 5.84 6.50
N GLU A 284 16.18 4.65 7.09
CA GLU A 284 17.34 3.89 7.59
C GLU A 284 18.28 3.49 6.46
N ALA A 285 17.75 2.86 5.41
CA ALA A 285 18.53 2.45 4.24
C ALA A 285 19.21 3.64 3.55
N VAL A 286 18.53 4.80 3.49
CA VAL A 286 19.12 6.03 2.93
C VAL A 286 20.24 6.57 3.83
N ASN A 287 20.07 6.57 5.14
CA ASN A 287 21.11 7.01 6.07
C ASN A 287 22.35 6.11 6.02
N GLU A 288 22.16 4.79 5.93
CA GLU A 288 23.25 3.82 5.77
C GLU A 288 23.99 4.02 4.45
N ALA A 289 23.25 4.16 3.34
CA ALA A 289 23.82 4.38 2.02
C ALA A 289 24.67 5.66 1.95
N SER A 290 24.13 6.75 2.51
CA SER A 290 24.75 8.08 2.40
C SER A 290 25.83 8.35 3.44
N GLY A 291 25.80 7.63 4.56
CA GLY A 291 26.60 7.95 5.74
C GLY A 291 26.15 9.24 6.44
N THR A 292 25.00 9.82 6.07
CA THR A 292 24.46 11.07 6.62
C THR A 292 23.12 10.80 7.30
N THR A 293 22.82 11.55 8.36
CA THR A 293 21.48 11.56 8.96
C THR A 293 20.56 12.49 8.17
N MET A 294 19.76 11.92 7.27
CA MET A 294 18.74 12.66 6.51
C MET A 294 17.60 13.11 7.43
N LYS A 295 16.92 14.19 7.04
CA LYS A 295 15.69 14.64 7.71
C LYS A 295 14.47 14.38 6.84
N MET A 296 13.36 13.97 7.45
CA MET A 296 12.07 13.87 6.78
C MET A 296 11.34 15.20 6.83
N LEU A 297 10.88 15.67 5.68
CA LEU A 297 10.01 16.81 5.52
C LEU A 297 8.68 16.35 4.92
N ARG A 298 7.59 17.03 5.30
CA ARG A 298 6.29 16.92 4.61
C ARG A 298 6.46 17.34 3.16
N PRO A 299 5.79 16.71 2.18
CA PRO A 299 5.72 17.27 0.83
C PRO A 299 5.21 18.72 0.85
N PRO A 300 5.68 19.59 -0.06
CA PRO A 300 5.22 20.97 -0.14
C PRO A 300 3.72 21.04 -0.43
N THR A 301 3.07 22.12 -0.02
CA THR A 301 1.63 22.32 -0.21
C THR A 301 1.34 23.47 -1.16
N VAL A 302 0.25 23.39 -1.94
CA VAL A 302 -0.19 24.54 -2.77
C VAL A 302 -0.49 25.77 -1.91
N ALA A 303 -1.02 25.57 -0.70
CA ALA A 303 -1.48 26.65 0.18
C ALA A 303 -0.42 27.22 1.13
N GLY A 304 0.75 26.58 1.26
CA GLY A 304 1.73 26.92 2.29
C GLY A 304 1.21 26.67 3.71
N ASP A 305 0.45 25.59 3.89
CA ASP A 305 -0.16 25.19 5.15
C ASP A 305 -0.18 23.65 5.24
N ALA A 306 0.61 23.08 6.15
CA ALA A 306 0.71 21.63 6.32
C ALA A 306 -0.62 20.96 6.69
N THR A 307 -1.59 21.67 7.26
CA THR A 307 -2.93 21.10 7.49
C THR A 307 -3.70 20.87 6.18
N LYS A 308 -3.25 21.47 5.08
CA LYS A 308 -3.77 21.29 3.72
C LYS A 308 -2.95 20.32 2.87
N LEU A 309 -1.99 19.61 3.46
CA LEU A 309 -1.22 18.57 2.77
C LEU A 309 -2.13 17.53 2.11
N ASN A 310 -3.25 17.20 2.76
CA ASN A 310 -4.18 16.15 2.38
C ASN A 310 -3.46 14.82 2.12
N GLY A 311 -2.44 14.54 2.93
CA GLY A 311 -1.61 13.33 2.86
C GLY A 311 -2.40 12.08 3.25
N TYR A 312 -1.73 10.94 3.25
CA TYR A 312 -2.33 9.68 3.69
C TYR A 312 -1.28 8.75 4.29
N TYR A 313 -1.75 7.86 5.16
CA TYR A 313 -0.99 6.67 5.52
C TYR A 313 -1.19 5.62 4.44
N LYS A 314 -0.08 5.13 3.88
CA LYS A 314 -0.08 3.98 2.98
C LYS A 314 0.09 2.72 3.81
N ALA A 315 -0.76 1.72 3.57
CA ALA A 315 -0.51 0.36 4.00
C ALA A 315 0.80 -0.14 3.38
N SER A 316 1.78 -0.50 4.20
CA SER A 316 3.00 -1.15 3.70
C SER A 316 2.67 -2.53 3.13
N MET A 317 1.82 -3.26 3.84
CA MET A 317 1.18 -4.54 3.50
C MET A 317 0.03 -4.79 4.50
N LEU A 318 -0.78 -5.80 4.23
CA LEU A 318 -1.95 -6.15 5.02
C LEU A 318 -1.93 -7.62 5.46
N TRP A 319 -2.68 -7.94 6.50
CA TRP A 319 -3.05 -9.29 6.89
C TRP A 319 -4.50 -9.55 6.51
N SER A 320 -4.73 -10.56 5.69
CA SER A 320 -6.05 -11.01 5.26
C SER A 320 -6.29 -12.45 5.71
N GLY A 321 -7.56 -12.82 5.90
CA GLY A 321 -7.96 -14.20 6.14
C GLY A 321 -8.59 -14.82 4.89
N TYR A 322 -8.33 -16.10 4.62
CA TYR A 322 -8.94 -16.80 3.48
C TYR A 322 -10.39 -17.19 3.76
N ALA A 323 -11.31 -16.79 2.86
CA ALA A 323 -12.74 -17.07 2.98
C ALA A 323 -13.07 -18.58 2.94
N GLY A 324 -12.21 -19.39 2.34
CA GLY A 324 -12.33 -20.85 2.33
C GLY A 324 -11.67 -21.55 3.52
N SER A 325 -11.18 -20.81 4.53
CA SER A 325 -10.61 -21.41 5.74
C SER A 325 -11.63 -22.30 6.46
N LYS A 326 -11.16 -23.42 7.01
CA LYS A 326 -11.99 -24.32 7.83
C LYS A 326 -12.24 -23.79 9.24
N ASP A 327 -11.45 -22.82 9.69
CA ASP A 327 -11.53 -22.24 11.04
C ASP A 327 -11.32 -20.70 11.00
N PRO A 328 -12.30 -19.95 10.46
CA PRO A 328 -12.18 -18.50 10.31
C PRO A 328 -12.12 -17.75 11.65
N GLU A 329 -12.61 -18.35 12.74
CA GLU A 329 -12.47 -17.79 14.09
C GLU A 329 -11.02 -17.86 14.58
N ALA A 330 -10.33 -18.97 14.37
CA ALA A 330 -8.91 -19.08 14.71
C ALA A 330 -8.04 -18.15 13.83
N VAL A 331 -8.42 -17.96 12.56
CA VAL A 331 -7.79 -16.95 11.67
C VAL A 331 -7.93 -15.54 12.23
N GLY A 332 -9.14 -15.12 12.60
CA GLY A 332 -9.38 -13.81 13.20
C GLY A 332 -8.61 -13.61 14.50
N LYS A 333 -8.59 -14.61 15.39
CA LYS A 333 -7.80 -14.58 16.64
C LYS A 333 -6.30 -14.44 16.39
N LEU A 334 -5.76 -15.16 15.41
CA LEU A 334 -4.35 -15.07 15.05
C LEU A 334 -4.00 -13.69 14.49
N ILE A 335 -4.79 -13.18 13.53
CA ILE A 335 -4.59 -11.83 12.97
C ILE A 335 -4.68 -10.77 14.08
N ASN A 336 -5.68 -10.85 14.95
CA ASN A 336 -5.84 -9.94 16.09
C ASN A 336 -4.62 -9.97 17.02
N TRP A 337 -4.15 -11.16 17.39
CA TRP A 337 -2.95 -11.28 18.20
C TRP A 337 -1.73 -10.69 17.49
N TRP A 338 -1.59 -10.93 16.19
CA TRP A 338 -0.46 -10.48 15.41
C TRP A 338 -0.28 -8.96 15.44
N VAL A 339 -1.39 -8.22 15.34
CA VAL A 339 -1.39 -6.75 15.24
C VAL A 339 -1.59 -6.02 16.57
N ASN A 340 -2.06 -6.72 17.62
CA ASN A 340 -2.37 -6.12 18.92
C ASN A 340 -1.55 -6.68 20.10
N ASN A 341 -0.69 -7.68 19.88
CA ASN A 341 0.10 -8.28 20.97
C ASN A 341 1.51 -7.69 21.07
N THR A 342 1.87 -7.20 22.26
CA THR A 342 3.19 -6.59 22.51
C THR A 342 4.35 -7.58 22.44
N ALA A 343 4.12 -8.89 22.69
CA ALA A 343 5.18 -9.90 22.51
C ALA A 343 5.46 -10.17 21.04
N CYS A 344 4.42 -10.21 20.19
CA CYS A 344 4.57 -10.24 18.74
C CYS A 344 5.34 -8.99 18.25
N ALA A 345 4.89 -7.80 18.67
CA ALA A 345 5.48 -6.55 18.23
C ALA A 345 6.96 -6.40 18.62
N LYS A 346 7.36 -6.89 19.80
CA LYS A 346 8.77 -6.86 20.23
C LYS A 346 9.69 -7.78 19.41
N ILE A 347 9.12 -8.71 18.64
CA ILE A 347 9.84 -9.58 17.70
C ILE A 347 9.92 -8.90 16.33
N CYS A 348 8.79 -8.42 15.80
CA CYS A 348 8.69 -7.89 14.45
C CYS A 348 9.10 -6.42 14.30
N LEU A 349 9.10 -5.67 15.42
CA LEU A 349 9.37 -4.23 15.48
C LEU A 349 8.62 -3.46 14.38
N ASP A 350 9.34 -2.68 13.56
CA ASP A 350 8.86 -1.91 12.42
C ASP A 350 9.35 -2.47 11.07
N GLU A 351 9.74 -3.76 11.01
CA GLU A 351 10.26 -4.39 9.78
C GLU A 351 9.25 -4.32 8.62
N ARG A 352 7.96 -4.45 8.94
CA ARG A 352 6.86 -4.29 7.99
C ARG A 352 6.36 -2.86 7.91
N GLY A 353 7.11 -1.86 8.37
CA GLY A 353 6.66 -0.50 8.56
C GLY A 353 6.13 -0.25 9.98
N THR A 354 5.86 1.02 10.31
CA THR A 354 5.40 1.40 11.65
C THR A 354 4.04 0.74 11.94
N PRO A 355 3.86 0.04 13.08
CA PRO A 355 2.57 -0.55 13.42
C PRO A 355 1.44 0.48 13.42
N ALA A 356 0.28 0.11 12.87
CA ALA A 356 -0.87 1.01 12.83
C ALA A 356 -1.53 1.19 14.21
N ASN A 357 -1.39 0.21 15.12
CA ASN A 357 -1.86 0.31 16.50
C ASN A 357 -0.89 1.19 17.32
N THR A 358 -1.40 2.30 17.85
CA THR A 358 -0.60 3.32 18.57
C THR A 358 -0.06 2.83 19.91
N GLU A 359 -0.75 1.91 20.59
CA GLU A 359 -0.24 1.28 21.82
C GLU A 359 0.91 0.32 21.50
N ILE A 360 0.86 -0.35 20.35
CA ILE A 360 1.96 -1.19 19.87
C ILE A 360 3.18 -0.35 19.52
N VAL A 361 3.00 0.78 18.83
CA VAL A 361 4.09 1.74 18.56
C VAL A 361 4.77 2.14 19.87
N THR A 362 3.98 2.56 20.87
CA THR A 362 4.49 2.94 22.20
C THR A 362 5.27 1.80 22.86
N ALA A 363 4.81 0.55 22.73
CA ALA A 363 5.44 -0.61 23.36
C ALA A 363 6.78 -1.01 22.74
N ILE A 364 7.05 -0.64 21.47
CA ILE A 364 8.28 -0.98 20.76
C ILE A 364 9.23 0.22 20.58
N GLU A 365 8.77 1.45 20.79
CA GLU A 365 9.51 2.68 20.49
C GLU A 365 10.94 2.69 21.03
N SER A 366 11.14 2.26 22.27
CA SER A 366 12.47 2.19 22.90
C SER A 366 13.46 1.25 22.20
N LYS A 367 12.96 0.27 21.42
CA LYS A 367 13.74 -0.73 20.68
C LYS A 367 13.99 -0.34 19.22
N LEU A 368 13.31 0.68 18.72
CA LEU A 368 13.49 1.15 17.35
C LEU A 368 14.86 1.81 17.17
N THR A 369 15.37 1.72 15.94
CA THR A 369 16.56 2.45 15.51
C THR A 369 16.30 3.97 15.54
N ALA A 370 17.34 4.79 15.42
CA ALA A 370 17.16 6.24 15.36
C ALA A 370 16.27 6.65 14.16
N ALA A 371 16.43 5.98 13.02
CA ALA A 371 15.59 6.17 11.85
C ALA A 371 14.15 5.70 12.09
N GLY A 372 13.93 4.54 12.72
CA GLY A 372 12.59 4.07 13.10
C GLY A 372 11.86 5.04 14.03
N LYS A 373 12.55 5.61 15.04
CA LYS A 373 11.99 6.65 15.93
C LYS A 373 11.64 7.92 15.16
N ALA A 374 12.51 8.35 14.25
CA ALA A 374 12.23 9.51 13.41
C ALA A 374 11.00 9.25 12.53
N ALA A 375 10.85 8.04 11.97
CA ALA A 375 9.69 7.68 11.14
C ALA A 375 8.40 7.70 11.97
N VAL A 376 8.41 7.16 13.19
CA VAL A 376 7.27 7.25 14.13
C VAL A 376 6.91 8.70 14.43
N ALA A 377 7.90 9.53 14.76
CA ALA A 377 7.68 10.95 15.06
C ALA A 377 7.08 11.68 13.84
N TYR A 378 7.62 11.45 12.64
CA TYR A 378 7.09 12.03 11.41
C TYR A 378 5.65 11.61 11.16
N LEU A 379 5.32 10.33 11.32
CA LEU A 379 3.94 9.85 11.14
C LEU A 379 2.98 10.49 12.14
N ASP A 380 3.41 10.76 13.38
CA ASP A 380 2.61 11.50 14.37
C ASP A 380 2.42 12.98 13.96
N ASP A 381 3.52 13.62 13.56
CA ASP A 381 3.60 15.02 13.17
C ASP A 381 2.73 15.39 11.97
N ILE A 382 2.53 14.47 11.00
CA ILE A 382 1.71 14.74 9.83
C ILE A 382 0.20 14.55 10.06
N LYS A 383 -0.22 14.00 11.21
CA LYS A 383 -1.64 13.71 11.50
C LYS A 383 -2.60 14.86 11.19
N PRO A 384 -2.29 16.13 11.55
CA PRO A 384 -3.18 17.26 11.26
C PRO A 384 -3.38 17.55 9.75
N GLY A 385 -2.46 17.08 8.90
CA GLY A 385 -2.50 17.24 7.45
C GLY A 385 -3.02 16.03 6.67
N LEU A 386 -3.48 14.98 7.36
CA LEU A 386 -3.99 13.79 6.71
C LEU A 386 -5.40 14.00 6.17
N GLY A 387 -5.60 13.53 4.94
CA GLY A 387 -6.90 13.43 4.30
C GLY A 387 -7.60 12.11 4.55
N LYS A 388 -8.72 11.90 3.83
CA LYS A 388 -9.38 10.59 3.76
C LYS A 388 -8.45 9.55 3.14
N THR A 389 -8.58 8.29 3.57
CA THR A 389 -7.89 7.17 2.94
C THR A 389 -8.17 7.15 1.43
N PRO A 390 -7.12 7.10 0.59
CA PRO A 390 -7.31 6.98 -0.86
C PRO A 390 -8.04 5.69 -1.21
N ALA A 391 -8.74 5.70 -2.35
CA ALA A 391 -9.29 4.49 -2.92
C ALA A 391 -8.16 3.49 -3.23
N ALA A 392 -8.44 2.19 -3.04
CA ALA A 392 -7.54 1.15 -3.52
C ALA A 392 -7.40 1.27 -5.05
N PRO A 393 -6.18 1.14 -5.60
CA PRO A 393 -5.99 1.22 -7.05
C PRO A 393 -6.86 0.17 -7.78
N PRO A 394 -7.52 0.54 -8.90
CA PRO A 394 -8.27 -0.41 -9.71
C PRO A 394 -7.32 -1.39 -10.42
N ALA A 395 -7.86 -2.51 -10.91
CA ALA A 395 -7.08 -3.42 -11.75
C ALA A 395 -6.48 -2.68 -12.96
N GLY A 396 -5.26 -3.06 -13.38
CA GLY A 396 -4.54 -2.41 -14.48
C GLY A 396 -3.79 -1.12 -14.11
N SER A 397 -3.98 -0.60 -12.89
CA SER A 397 -3.27 0.59 -12.39
C SER A 397 -1.76 0.42 -12.26
N SER A 398 -1.24 -0.81 -12.19
CA SER A 398 0.19 -1.11 -12.08
C SER A 398 1.04 -0.55 -13.22
N GLN A 399 0.44 -0.26 -14.38
CA GLN A 399 1.13 0.31 -15.53
C GLN A 399 1.40 1.82 -15.42
N ILE A 400 0.90 2.50 -14.37
CA ILE A 400 0.99 3.97 -14.29
C ILE A 400 2.42 4.49 -14.31
N GLY A 401 3.34 3.83 -13.60
CA GLY A 401 4.74 4.24 -13.53
C GLY A 401 5.39 4.24 -14.92
N ASP A 402 5.26 3.13 -15.66
CA ASP A 402 5.86 2.97 -16.99
C ASP A 402 5.26 3.95 -18.01
N ILE A 403 3.94 4.15 -17.97
CA ILE A 403 3.25 5.10 -18.86
C ILE A 403 3.70 6.53 -18.56
N MET A 404 3.69 6.94 -17.28
CA MET A 404 4.13 8.27 -16.85
C MET A 404 5.59 8.51 -17.23
N GLN A 405 6.48 7.54 -16.98
CA GLN A 405 7.91 7.67 -17.24
C GLN A 405 8.21 7.87 -18.73
N ARG A 406 7.58 7.09 -19.62
CA ARG A 406 7.78 7.20 -21.07
C ARG A 406 7.42 8.60 -21.58
N HIS A 407 6.22 9.09 -21.26
CA HIS A 407 5.76 10.40 -21.73
C HIS A 407 6.50 11.56 -21.07
N THR A 408 6.83 11.42 -19.77
CA THR A 408 7.64 12.41 -19.05
C THR A 408 9.04 12.52 -19.66
N ASN A 409 9.65 11.42 -20.08
CA ASN A 409 10.93 11.44 -20.78
C ASN A 409 10.87 12.25 -22.08
N ASP A 410 9.82 12.12 -22.88
CA ASP A 410 9.65 12.93 -24.08
C ASP A 410 9.54 14.43 -23.76
N ILE A 411 8.88 14.81 -22.67
CA ILE A 411 8.86 16.20 -22.18
C ILE A 411 10.26 16.66 -21.76
N LEU A 412 10.98 15.85 -20.99
CA LEU A 412 12.33 16.16 -20.48
C LEU A 412 13.35 16.32 -21.61
N PHE A 413 13.19 15.59 -22.72
CA PHE A 413 14.00 15.75 -23.94
C PHE A 413 13.47 16.83 -24.90
N GLY A 414 12.41 17.54 -24.54
CA GLY A 414 11.80 18.60 -25.37
C GLY A 414 11.08 18.09 -26.63
N LYS A 415 10.75 16.80 -26.69
CA LYS A 415 10.03 16.15 -27.80
C LYS A 415 8.52 16.30 -27.70
N ASP A 416 8.00 16.55 -26.50
CA ASP A 416 6.59 16.80 -26.23
C ASP A 416 6.41 17.91 -25.18
N LYS A 417 5.17 18.33 -24.94
CA LYS A 417 4.80 19.33 -23.92
C LYS A 417 3.73 18.77 -22.99
N PRO A 418 3.63 19.27 -21.74
CA PRO A 418 2.58 18.86 -20.80
C PRO A 418 1.16 18.82 -21.41
N ALA A 419 0.75 19.88 -22.10
CA ALA A 419 -0.58 20.00 -22.70
C ALA A 419 -0.90 18.93 -23.77
N THR A 420 0.12 18.40 -24.47
CA THR A 420 -0.05 17.40 -25.53
C THR A 420 0.24 15.97 -25.06
N ALA A 421 1.10 15.81 -24.06
CA ALA A 421 1.41 14.52 -23.44
C ALA A 421 0.31 14.06 -22.48
N ALA A 422 -0.26 14.97 -21.67
CA ALA A 422 -1.22 14.60 -20.63
C ALA A 422 -2.49 13.88 -21.17
N PRO A 423 -3.11 14.29 -22.30
CA PRO A 423 -4.22 13.53 -22.89
C PRO A 423 -3.83 12.12 -23.32
N LYS A 424 -2.60 11.92 -23.83
CA LYS A 424 -2.09 10.60 -24.23
C LYS A 424 -1.92 9.70 -23.01
N ILE A 425 -1.27 10.21 -21.96
CA ILE A 425 -1.10 9.51 -20.69
C ILE A 425 -2.46 9.08 -20.13
N VAL A 426 -3.40 10.01 -19.98
CA VAL A 426 -4.73 9.71 -19.43
C VAL A 426 -5.46 8.67 -20.27
N SER A 427 -5.42 8.79 -21.60
CA SER A 427 -6.05 7.81 -22.50
C SER A 427 -5.44 6.41 -22.35
N GLU A 428 -4.11 6.31 -22.25
CA GLU A 428 -3.43 5.01 -22.08
C GLU A 428 -3.71 4.39 -20.72
N LEU A 429 -3.72 5.19 -19.65
CA LEU A 429 -4.08 4.72 -18.30
C LEU A 429 -5.53 4.22 -18.25
N GLN A 430 -6.47 4.95 -18.86
CA GLN A 430 -7.86 4.53 -18.94
C GLN A 430 -8.02 3.22 -19.73
N ALA A 431 -7.27 3.06 -20.83
CA ALA A 431 -7.26 1.82 -21.59
C ALA A 431 -6.72 0.64 -20.77
N ALA A 432 -5.62 0.83 -20.05
CA ALA A 432 -5.03 -0.19 -19.17
C ALA A 432 -6.01 -0.66 -18.09
N ILE A 433 -6.68 0.28 -17.41
CA ILE A 433 -7.68 -0.04 -16.39
C ILE A 433 -8.87 -0.79 -17.02
N LYS A 434 -9.38 -0.31 -18.15
CA LYS A 434 -10.52 -0.93 -18.84
C LYS A 434 -10.21 -2.34 -19.35
N SER A 435 -8.98 -2.61 -19.78
CA SER A 435 -8.56 -3.94 -20.25
C SER A 435 -8.37 -4.95 -19.12
N ALA A 436 -8.22 -4.50 -17.88
CA ALA A 436 -8.02 -5.35 -16.71
C ALA A 436 -9.31 -5.63 -15.90
N GLN A 437 -10.40 -4.94 -16.24
CA GLN A 437 -11.76 -5.17 -15.72
C GLN A 437 -12.51 -6.14 -16.63
#